data_AF-A0A7K3H159-F1
#
_entry.id   AF-A0A7K3H159-F1
#
_cell.length_a   1.000
_cell.length_b   1.000
_cell.length_c   1.000
_cell.angle_alpha   90.00
_cell.angle_beta   90.00
_cell.angle_gamma   90.00
#
_symmetry.space_group_name_H-M   'P 1'
#
loop_
_entity.id
_entity.type
_entity.pdbx_description
1 polymer ?
#
loop_
_entity_poly.entity_id
_entity_poly.type
_entity_poly.pdbx_seq_one_letter_code
_entity_poly.pdbx_strand_id
1 'polypeptide(L)' 'AVVSVLDPGCLVLAGEIGRAGADALAARVQHRLTRMSPLATEVRASTLGGGAVLRGALLTARDRAQDDLFAPPER' A
#
# COMPACT_ATOMS: atom_id res chain seq x y z
N ALA A 1 12.31 10.20 1.35
CA ALA A 1 11.25 11.15 1.73
C ALA A 1 10.10 10.45 2.44
N VAL A 2 9.39 9.50 1.82
CA VAL A 2 8.20 8.83 2.40
C VAL A 2 8.38 8.40 3.87
N VAL A 3 9.39 7.58 4.17
CA VAL A 3 9.64 7.09 5.53
C VAL A 3 9.87 8.23 6.52
N SER A 4 10.77 9.16 6.20
CA SER A 4 11.15 10.26 7.09
C SER A 4 10.07 11.33 7.27
N VAL A 5 9.08 11.40 6.37
CA VAL A 5 8.02 12.41 6.40
C VAL A 5 6.73 11.85 7.01
N LEU A 6 6.38 10.60 6.68
CA LEU A 6 5.10 10.00 7.07
C LEU A 6 5.19 9.03 8.24
N ASP A 7 6.38 8.49 8.54
CA ASP A 7 6.60 7.41 9.52
C ASP A 7 5.54 6.27 9.42
N PRO A 8 5.45 5.57 8.28
CA PRO A 8 4.31 4.71 8.00
C PRO A 8 4.28 3.39 8.79
N GLY A 9 5.35 3.04 9.52
CA GLY A 9 5.54 1.74 10.17
C GLY A 9 5.69 0.55 9.21
N CYS A 10 5.02 0.56 8.06
CA CYS A 10 5.08 -0.45 7.01
C CYS A 10 4.99 0.16 5.60
N LEU A 11 5.86 -0.28 4.71
CA LEU A 11 5.91 0.11 3.30
C LEU A 11 5.65 -1.12 2.42
N VAL A 12 4.70 -1.01 1.51
CA VAL A 12 4.36 -2.09 0.59
C VAL A 12 4.92 -1.80 -0.81
N LEU A 13 5.72 -2.72 -1.34
CA LEU A 13 6.21 -2.69 -2.71
C LEU A 13 5.12 -3.21 -3.65
N ALA A 14 4.45 -2.27 -4.33
CA ALA A 14 3.46 -2.56 -5.35
C ALA A 14 4.08 -2.68 -6.75
N GLY A 15 3.23 -2.98 -7.73
CA GLY A 15 3.63 -3.13 -9.12
C GLY A 15 4.34 -4.44 -9.42
N GLU A 16 4.69 -4.62 -10.69
CA GLU A 16 5.28 -5.87 -11.19
C GLU A 16 6.64 -6.15 -10.57
N ILE A 17 7.46 -5.12 -10.39
CA ILE A 17 8.80 -5.25 -9.79
C ILE A 17 8.70 -5.68 -8.32
N GLY A 18 7.81 -5.06 -7.54
CA GLY A 18 7.57 -5.43 -6.15
C GLY A 18 7.15 -6.89 -6.00
N ARG A 19 6.27 -7.35 -6.91
CA ARG A 19 5.80 -8.74 -6.95
C ARG A 19 6.89 -9.72 -7.38
N ALA A 20 7.57 -9.44 -8.50
CA ALA A 20 8.60 -10.30 -9.04
C ALA A 20 9.80 -10.44 -8.10
N GLY A 21 10.15 -9.34 -7.41
CA GLY A 21 11.22 -9.31 -6.43
C GLY A 21 10.87 -9.97 -5.09
N ALA A 22 9.57 -10.07 -4.76
CA ALA A 22 9.04 -10.68 -3.54
C ALA A 22 9.84 -10.27 -2.27
N ASP A 23 10.05 -11.21 -1.36
CA ASP A 23 10.75 -10.98 -0.10
C ASP A 23 12.21 -10.58 -0.30
N ALA A 24 12.86 -11.04 -1.37
CA ALA A 24 14.26 -10.72 -1.65
C ALA A 24 14.46 -9.23 -2.02
N LEU A 25 13.52 -8.64 -2.76
CA LEU A 25 13.54 -7.19 -3.01
C LEU A 25 13.13 -6.42 -1.75
N ALA A 26 12.10 -6.88 -1.04
CA ALA A 26 11.64 -6.25 0.19
C ALA A 26 12.77 -6.14 1.24
N ALA A 27 13.50 -7.23 1.49
CA ALA A 27 14.63 -7.26 2.41
C ALA A 27 15.76 -6.29 2.00
N ARG A 28 16.07 -6.21 0.70
CA ARG A 28 17.09 -5.27 0.18
C ARG A 28 16.67 -3.81 0.36
N VAL A 29 15.41 -3.49 0.08
CA VAL A 29 14.87 -2.14 0.29
C VAL A 29 14.87 -1.79 1.77
N GLN A 30 14.41 -2.69 2.64
CA GLN A 30 14.43 -2.48 4.10
C GLN A 30 15.84 -2.20 4.61
N HIS A 31 16.82 -3.03 4.23
CA HIS A 31 18.22 -2.83 4.61
C HIS A 31 18.78 -1.49 4.11
N ARG A 32 18.34 -1.01 2.94
CA ARG A 32 18.75 0.31 2.45
C ARG A 32 18.13 1.43 3.26
N LEU A 33 16.86 1.30 3.66
CA LEU A 33 16.13 2.30 4.42
C LEU A 33 16.72 2.53 5.82
N THR A 34 17.17 1.48 6.52
CA THR A 34 17.82 1.62 7.85
C THR A 34 19.09 2.48 7.82
N ARG A 35 19.73 2.61 6.65
CA ARG A 35 20.89 3.47 6.44
C ARG A 35 20.53 4.92 6.06
N MET A 36 19.26 5.19 5.80
CA MET A 36 18.77 6.49 5.30
C MET A 36 17.87 7.20 6.30
N SER A 37 17.24 6.48 7.22
CA SER A 37 16.36 7.02 8.24
C SER A 37 16.51 6.22 9.55
N PRO A 38 16.44 6.88 10.73
CA PRO A 38 16.40 6.18 12.01
C PRO A 38 15.04 5.52 12.29
N LEU A 39 14.01 5.84 11.51
CA LEU A 39 12.67 5.28 11.70
C LEU A 39 12.64 3.82 11.26
N ALA A 40 12.14 2.96 12.15
CA ALA A 40 11.91 1.57 11.84
C ALA A 40 10.71 1.46 10.90
N THR A 41 10.93 0.95 9.70
CA THR A 41 9.85 0.70 8.73
C THR A 41 10.01 -0.69 8.16
N GLU A 42 8.99 -1.51 8.34
CA GLU A 42 8.89 -2.83 7.71
C GLU A 42 8.66 -2.65 6.20
N VAL A 43 9.28 -3.50 5.37
CA VAL A 43 9.02 -3.52 3.92
C VAL A 43 8.46 -4.87 3.52
N ARG A 44 7.34 -4.86 2.79
CA ARG A 44 6.66 -6.08 2.30
C ARG A 44 6.41 -6.00 0.79
N ALA A 45 6.53 -7.12 0.09
CA ALA A 45 6.00 -7.21 -1.27
C ALA A 45 4.47 -7.36 -1.25
N SER A 46 3.78 -6.72 -2.20
CA SER A 46 2.33 -6.88 -2.32
C SER A 46 1.96 -8.31 -2.75
N THR A 47 0.99 -8.90 -2.05
CA THR A 47 0.44 -10.24 -2.35
C THR A 47 -0.85 -10.19 -3.18
N LEU A 48 -1.34 -9.00 -3.52
CA LEU A 48 -2.64 -8.82 -4.19
C LEU A 48 -2.63 -9.16 -5.70
N GLY A 49 -1.46 -9.40 -6.29
CA GLY A 49 -1.34 -9.81 -7.69
C GLY A 49 -1.59 -8.69 -8.71
N GLY A 50 -1.80 -9.08 -9.98
CA GLY A 50 -2.01 -8.14 -11.10
C GLY A 50 -3.36 -7.42 -11.09
N GLY A 51 -4.38 -8.06 -10.52
CA GLY A 51 -5.74 -7.51 -10.43
C GLY A 51 -5.98 -6.55 -9.27
N ALA A 52 -4.94 -6.20 -8.49
CA ALA A 52 -5.06 -5.42 -7.26
C ALA A 52 -5.75 -4.05 -7.49
N VAL A 53 -5.38 -3.36 -8.57
CA VAL A 53 -5.95 -2.04 -8.92
C VAL A 53 -7.43 -2.16 -9.27
N LEU A 54 -7.80 -3.11 -10.14
CA LEU A 54 -9.19 -3.33 -10.53
C LEU A 54 -10.06 -3.72 -9.32
N ARG A 55 -9.54 -4.59 -8.44
CA ARG A 55 -10.24 -4.98 -7.22
C ARG A 55 -10.45 -3.79 -6.29
N GLY A 56 -9.43 -2.94 -6.12
CA GLY A 56 -9.56 -1.70 -5.36
C GLY A 56 -10.61 -0.77 -5.96
N ALA A 57 -10.60 -0.58 -7.28
CA ALA A 57 -11.59 0.24 -7.98
C ALA A 57 -13.03 -0.28 -7.77
N LEU A 58 -13.23 -1.60 -7.83
CA LEU A 58 -14.54 -2.20 -7.59
C LEU A 58 -15.02 -1.96 -6.15
N LEU A 59 -14.14 -2.11 -5.16
CA LEU A 59 -14.46 -1.83 -3.76
C LEU A 59 -14.84 -0.36 -3.58
N THR A 60 -14.02 0.57 -4.08
CA THR A 60 -14.29 2.00 -3.99
C THR A 60 -15.60 2.39 -4.70
N ALA A 61 -15.87 1.86 -5.89
CA ALA A 61 -17.10 2.13 -6.61
C ALA A 61 -18.32 1.61 -5.85
N ARG A 62 -18.20 0.43 -5.23
CA ARG A 62 -19.27 -0.14 -4.40
C ARG A 62 -19.51 0.70 -3.15
N ASP A 63 -18.46 1.09 -2.44
CA ASP A 63 -18.58 1.93 -1.25
C ASP A 63 -19.26 3.27 -1.59
N ARG A 64 -18.85 3.91 -2.69
CA ARG A 64 -19.48 5.13 -3.21
C ARG A 64 -20.97 4.93 -3.51
N ALA A 65 -21.33 3.84 -4.18
CA ALA A 65 -22.72 3.54 -4.52
C ALA A 65 -23.57 3.27 -3.28
N GLN A 66 -22.98 2.66 -2.24
CA GLN A 66 -23.66 2.46 -0.96
C GLN A 66 -23.92 3.80 -0.26
N ASP A 67 -22.93 4.69 -0.21
CA ASP A 67 -23.10 6.02 0.36
C ASP A 67 -24.19 6.80 -0.38
N ASP A 68 -24.19 6.80 -1.72
CA ASP A 68 -25.19 7.54 -2.51
C ASP A 68 -26.62 7.02 -2.31
N LEU A 69 -26.80 5.71 -2.08
CA LEU A 69 -28.12 5.09 -1.92
C LEU A 69 -28.63 5.11 -0.48
N PHE A 70 -27.73 5.06 0.50
CA PHE A 70 -28.07 4.81 1.91
C PHE A 70 -27.60 5.91 2.88
N ALA A 71 -26.99 7.00 2.40
CA ALA A 71 -26.64 8.12 3.27
C ALA A 71 -27.89 8.68 3.99
N PRO A 72 -27.75 9.12 5.26
CA PRO A 72 -28.83 9.81 5.95
C PRO A 72 -29.21 11.09 5.18
N PRO A 73 -30.48 11.51 5.21
CA PRO A 73 -30.89 12.78 4.62
C PRO A 73 -30.07 13.93 5.23
N GLU A 74 -29.60 14.83 4.37
CA GLU A 74 -28.89 16.04 4.80
C GLU A 74 -29.77 16.84 5.78
N ARG A 75 -29.22 17.20 6.94
CA ARG A 75 -29.91 18.00 7.96
C ARG A 75 -29.72 19.49 7.71
#